data_AF-G5E452-F1
#
_entry.id   AF-G5E452-F1
#
_cell.length_a   1.000
_cell.length_b   1.000
_cell.length_c   1.000
_cell.angle_alpha   90.00
_cell.angle_beta   90.00
_cell.angle_gamma   90.00
#
_symmetry.space_group_name_H-M   'P 1'
#
loop_
_entity.id
_entity.type
_entity.pdbx_description
1 polymer ?
#
loop_
_entity_poly.entity_id
_entity_poly.type
_entity_poly.pdbx_seq_one_letter_code
_entity_poly.pdbx_strand_id
1 'polypeptide(L)'
;LGRWCYAVYQLSWIERKVAAALFGNPPTSTQEALQNFLKVEEMHPGYSKYNYVFLAKCYKDLGQKSVLKYCEEATAIVSDKKEDKDAQKDLDILLASLKQ
;
A
#
# COMPACT_ATOMS: atom_id res chain seq x y z
N LEU A 1 -2.56 -2.66 10.70
CA LEU A 1 -3.90 -2.16 10.28
C LEU A 1 -3.91 -1.70 8.81
N GLY A 2 -3.00 -0.82 8.38
CA GLY A 2 -2.98 -0.32 6.99
C GLY A 2 -2.99 -1.39 5.89
N ARG A 3 -2.15 -2.44 6.00
CA ARG A 3 -2.11 -3.56 5.02
C ARG A 3 -3.46 -4.30 4.93
N TRP A 4 -4.17 -4.43 6.05
CA TRP A 4 -5.48 -5.08 6.08
C TRP A 4 -6.54 -4.20 5.41
N CYS A 5 -6.62 -2.91 5.76
CA CYS A 5 -7.52 -1.96 5.10
C CYS A 5 -7.27 -1.92 3.58
N TYR A 6 -6.00 -1.96 3.16
CA TYR A 6 -5.63 -1.99 1.74
C TYR A 6 -6.07 -3.31 1.07
N ALA A 7 -5.86 -4.46 1.71
CA ALA A 7 -6.31 -5.75 1.17
C ALA A 7 -7.83 -5.82 1.02
N VAL A 8 -8.59 -5.30 2.00
CA VAL A 8 -10.05 -5.20 1.92
C VAL A 8 -10.47 -4.26 0.79
N TYR A 9 -9.78 -3.13 0.63
CA TYR A 9 -10.01 -2.22 -0.47
C TYR A 9 -9.80 -2.89 -1.83
N GLN A 10 -8.87 -3.84 -1.96
CA GLN A 10 -8.56 -4.53 -3.22
C GLN A 10 -9.52 -5.69 -3.57
N LEU A 11 -10.45 -6.06 -2.70
CA LEU A 11 -11.40 -7.16 -2.97
C LEU A 11 -12.23 -6.89 -4.25
N SER A 12 -12.43 -7.91 -5.06
CA SER A 12 -13.38 -7.84 -6.18
C SER A 12 -14.82 -7.67 -5.67
N TRP A 13 -15.74 -7.28 -6.55
CA TRP A 13 -17.15 -7.15 -6.21
C TRP A 13 -17.75 -8.47 -5.67
N ILE A 14 -17.34 -9.63 -6.20
CA ILE A 14 -17.81 -10.94 -5.73
C ILE A 14 -17.28 -11.24 -4.33
N GLU A 15 -15.97 -11.08 -4.13
CA GLU A 15 -15.34 -11.33 -2.82
C GLU A 15 -15.92 -10.41 -1.74
N ARG A 16 -16.22 -9.15 -2.06
CA ARG A 16 -16.90 -8.24 -1.13
C ARG A 16 -18.29 -8.74 -0.75
N LYS A 17 -19.06 -9.27 -1.69
CA LYS A 17 -20.39 -9.84 -1.40
C LYS A 17 -20.31 -11.04 -0.47
N VAL A 18 -19.35 -11.94 -0.71
CA VAL A 18 -19.12 -13.10 0.15
C VAL A 18 -18.69 -12.66 1.56
N ALA A 19 -17.74 -11.73 1.65
CA ALA A 19 -17.31 -11.17 2.93
C ALA A 19 -18.47 -10.49 3.69
N ALA A 20 -19.31 -9.73 2.99
CA ALA A 20 -20.48 -9.07 3.57
C ALA A 20 -21.50 -10.06 4.13
N ALA A 21 -21.75 -11.16 3.41
CA ALA A 21 -22.68 -12.19 3.84
C ALA A 21 -22.20 -12.95 5.09
N LEU A 22 -20.88 -13.17 5.22
CA LEU A 22 -20.30 -13.92 6.35
C LEU A 22 -20.00 -13.07 7.58
N PHE A 23 -19.55 -11.83 7.39
CA PHE A 23 -18.94 -11.01 8.44
C PHE A 23 -19.55 -9.60 8.57
N GLY A 24 -20.58 -9.27 7.78
CA GLY A 24 -21.09 -7.90 7.67
C GLY A 24 -20.26 -7.03 6.74
N ASN A 25 -20.71 -5.79 6.48
CA ASN A 25 -20.12 -4.93 5.45
C ASN A 25 -18.63 -4.65 5.71
N PRO A 26 -17.71 -5.09 4.82
CA PRO A 26 -16.29 -4.81 4.97
C PRO A 26 -16.01 -3.30 4.76
N PRO A 27 -15.00 -2.73 5.45
CA PRO A 27 -14.64 -1.33 5.25
C PRO A 27 -14.24 -1.06 3.81
N THR A 28 -14.63 0.09 3.27
CA THR A 28 -14.52 0.41 1.84
C THR A 28 -13.29 1.26 1.49
N SER A 29 -12.54 1.72 2.50
CA SER A 29 -11.77 2.94 2.35
C SER A 29 -10.26 2.70 2.18
N THR A 30 -9.76 2.97 0.97
CA THR A 30 -8.32 3.21 0.70
C THR A 30 -7.77 4.34 1.58
N GLN A 31 -8.63 5.28 2.03
CA GLN A 31 -8.20 6.41 2.84
C GLN A 31 -7.77 5.97 4.24
N GLU A 32 -8.42 4.95 4.83
CA GLU A 32 -8.01 4.39 6.12
C GLU A 32 -6.64 3.70 6.00
N ALA A 33 -6.40 2.97 4.91
CA ALA A 33 -5.08 2.39 4.64
C ALA A 33 -4.01 3.49 4.56
N LEU A 34 -4.27 4.52 3.75
CA LEU A 34 -3.36 5.66 3.57
C LEU A 34 -3.04 6.35 4.90
N GLN A 35 -4.05 6.69 5.70
CA GLN A 35 -3.86 7.35 7.00
C GLN A 35 -3.02 6.50 7.96
N ASN A 36 -3.28 5.18 8.00
CA ASN A 36 -2.50 4.28 8.84
C ASN A 36 -1.02 4.26 8.44
N PHE A 37 -0.70 4.21 7.15
CA PHE A 37 0.68 4.19 6.68
C PHE A 37 1.39 5.54 6.88
N LEU A 38 0.68 6.67 6.71
CA LEU A 38 1.21 8.00 7.02
C LEU A 38 1.52 8.16 8.51
N LYS A 39 0.67 7.60 9.38
CA LYS A 39 0.91 7.63 10.82
C LYS A 39 2.17 6.85 11.22
N VAL A 40 2.46 5.74 10.53
CA VAL A 40 3.72 5.00 10.73
C VAL A 40 4.92 5.87 10.39
N GLU A 41 4.89 6.60 9.26
CA GLU A 41 5.99 7.51 8.91
C GLU A 41 6.11 8.69 9.87
N GLU A 42 5.00 9.19 10.41
CA GLU A 42 5.03 10.25 11.43
C GLU A 42 5.74 9.77 12.71
N MET A 43 5.52 8.52 13.12
CA MET A 43 6.08 7.96 14.35
C MET A 43 7.50 7.43 14.17
N HIS A 44 7.78 6.79 13.02
CA HIS A 44 9.04 6.15 12.72
C HIS A 44 9.42 6.35 11.23
N PRO A 45 9.92 7.54 10.87
CA PRO A 45 10.31 7.84 9.49
C PRO A 45 11.34 6.86 8.95
N GLY A 46 11.15 6.36 7.74
CA GLY A 46 12.14 5.53 7.05
C GLY A 46 12.22 4.08 7.56
N TYR A 47 11.36 3.68 8.49
CA TYR A 47 11.46 2.40 9.18
C TYR A 47 11.19 1.18 8.30
N SER A 48 10.27 1.29 7.33
CA SER A 48 9.79 0.14 6.57
C SER A 48 9.64 0.46 5.09
N LYS A 49 10.41 -0.24 4.26
CA LYS A 49 10.28 -0.17 2.80
C LYS A 49 8.86 -0.48 2.32
N TYR A 50 8.23 -1.50 2.90
CA TYR A 50 6.85 -1.83 2.57
C TYR A 50 5.89 -0.69 2.89
N ASN A 51 6.14 0.08 3.95
CA ASN A 51 5.27 1.21 4.28
C ASN A 51 5.23 2.22 3.12
N TYR A 52 6.40 2.58 2.58
CA TYR A 52 6.50 3.41 1.38
C TYR A 52 5.86 2.79 0.14
N VAL A 53 6.06 1.49 -0.09
CA VAL A 53 5.43 0.77 -1.22
C VAL A 53 3.90 0.83 -1.11
N PHE A 54 3.33 0.64 0.08
CA PHE A 54 1.89 0.73 0.28
C PHE A 54 1.36 2.17 0.22
N LEU A 55 2.12 3.17 0.67
CA LEU A 55 1.80 4.58 0.44
C LEU A 55 1.71 4.87 -1.05
N ALA A 56 2.70 4.45 -1.83
CA ALA A 56 2.71 4.61 -3.27
C ALA A 56 1.49 3.92 -3.91
N LYS A 57 1.22 2.66 -3.56
CA LYS A 57 0.02 1.93 -4.02
C LYS A 57 -1.28 2.70 -3.73
N CYS A 58 -1.46 3.20 -2.51
CA CYS A 58 -2.64 4.01 -2.15
C CYS A 58 -2.75 5.29 -3.00
N TYR A 59 -1.65 6.02 -3.20
CA TYR A 59 -1.67 7.24 -4.01
C TYR A 59 -1.92 6.95 -5.50
N LYS A 60 -1.44 5.82 -6.02
CA LYS A 60 -1.77 5.35 -7.37
C LYS A 60 -3.27 5.12 -7.53
N ASP A 61 -3.88 4.38 -6.61
CA ASP A 61 -5.31 4.05 -6.65
C ASP A 61 -6.20 5.30 -6.51
N LEU A 62 -5.71 6.33 -5.81
CA LEU A 62 -6.35 7.64 -5.70
C LEU A 62 -6.06 8.57 -6.89
N GLY A 63 -5.27 8.15 -7.89
CA GLY A 63 -4.89 8.98 -9.04
C GLY A 63 -4.01 10.18 -8.70
N GLN A 64 -3.29 10.13 -7.57
CA GLN A 64 -2.48 11.25 -7.09
C GLN A 64 -1.01 11.16 -7.53
N LYS A 65 -0.43 12.30 -7.87
CA LYS A 65 0.98 12.42 -8.33
C LYS A 65 2.02 12.04 -7.26
N SER A 66 1.61 12.03 -6.00
CA SER A 66 2.46 11.64 -4.87
C SER A 66 3.00 10.21 -4.98
N VAL A 67 2.44 9.36 -5.86
CA VAL A 67 2.95 8.00 -6.12
C VAL A 67 4.46 7.99 -6.39
N LEU A 68 4.97 8.92 -7.21
CA LEU A 68 6.38 8.95 -7.59
C LEU A 68 7.28 9.24 -6.39
N LYS A 69 6.89 10.22 -5.57
CA LYS A 69 7.60 10.54 -4.32
C LYS A 69 7.76 9.29 -3.45
N TYR A 70 6.68 8.56 -3.19
CA TYR A 70 6.77 7.39 -2.30
C TYR A 70 7.48 6.20 -2.93
N CYS A 71 7.49 6.08 -4.27
CA CYS A 71 8.36 5.12 -4.96
C CYS A 71 9.85 5.48 -4.80
N GLU A 72 10.21 6.76 -4.88
CA GLU A 72 11.59 7.23 -4.70
C GLU A 72 12.07 6.95 -3.27
N GLU A 73 11.27 7.30 -2.27
CA GLU A 73 11.56 7.02 -0.85
C GLU A 73 11.71 5.50 -0.60
N ALA A 74 10.85 4.67 -1.19
CA ALA A 74 10.99 3.21 -1.09
C ALA A 74 12.29 2.71 -1.73
N THR A 75 12.71 3.32 -2.85
CA THR A 75 13.96 2.96 -3.55
C THR A 75 15.19 3.32 -2.71
N ALA A 76 15.14 4.40 -1.95
CA ALA A 76 16.24 4.85 -1.09
C ALA A 76 16.52 3.90 0.10
N ILE A 77 15.56 3.06 0.48
CA ILE A 77 15.74 2.09 1.58
C ILE A 77 16.51 0.86 1.08
N VAL A 78 17.60 0.52 1.77
CA VAL A 78 18.47 -0.63 1.46
C VAL A 78 17.73 -1.96 1.70
N SER A 79 17.87 -2.91 0.78
CA SER A 79 17.16 -4.20 0.80
C SER A 79 17.93 -5.32 1.51
N ASP A 80 18.20 -5.16 2.80
CA ASP A 80 19.02 -6.11 3.56
C ASP A 80 18.22 -7.29 4.09
N LYS A 81 17.00 -7.05 4.56
CA LYS A 81 16.14 -8.10 5.13
C LYS A 81 15.31 -8.76 4.04
N LYS A 82 14.84 -9.98 4.32
CA LYS A 82 13.89 -10.68 3.42
C LYS A 82 12.68 -9.80 3.11
N GLU A 83 12.12 -9.14 4.13
CA GLU A 83 10.98 -8.24 3.96
C GLU A 83 11.27 -7.10 2.97
N ASP A 84 12.46 -6.48 3.03
CA ASP A 84 12.82 -5.38 2.13
C ASP A 84 13.01 -5.87 0.69
N LYS A 85 13.52 -7.10 0.51
CA LYS A 85 13.63 -7.73 -0.81
C LYS A 85 12.27 -8.04 -1.42
N ASP A 86 11.33 -8.51 -0.61
CA ASP A 86 9.96 -8.76 -1.08
C ASP A 86 9.24 -7.42 -1.37
N ALA A 87 9.46 -6.39 -0.56
CA ALA A 87 8.98 -5.03 -0.84
C ALA A 87 9.57 -4.46 -2.13
N GLN A 88 10.84 -4.72 -2.43
CA GLN A 88 11.48 -4.28 -3.67
C GLN A 88 10.81 -4.91 -4.90
N LYS A 89 10.48 -6.21 -4.88
CA LYS A 89 9.77 -6.85 -6.00
C LYS A 89 8.42 -6.20 -6.27
N ASP A 90 7.67 -5.89 -5.20
CA ASP A 90 6.40 -5.18 -5.30
C ASP A 90 6.57 -3.76 -5.85
N LEU A 91 7.64 -3.07 -5.44
CA LEU A 91 8.00 -1.75 -5.95
C LEU A 91 8.31 -1.79 -7.44
N ASP A 92 9.08 -2.79 -7.89
CA ASP A 92 9.44 -2.95 -9.30
C ASP A 92 8.20 -3.16 -10.18
N ILE A 93 7.25 -3.99 -9.72
CA ILE A 93 5.95 -4.18 -10.38
C ILE A 93 5.16 -2.87 -10.43
N LEU A 94 5.11 -2.13 -9.32
CA LEU A 94 4.42 -0.84 -9.26
C LEU A 94 5.03 0.16 -10.26
N LEU A 95 6.36 0.32 -10.26
CA LEU A 95 7.08 1.21 -11.16
C LEU A 95 6.85 0.84 -12.63
N ALA A 96 6.83 -0.45 -12.98
CA ALA A 96 6.51 -0.91 -14.33
C ALA A 96 5.09 -0.49 -14.76
N SER A 97 4.12 -0.52 -13.83
CA SER A 97 2.74 -0.11 -14.13
C SER A 97 2.54 1.39 -14.31
N LEU A 98 3.52 2.22 -13.92
CA LEU A 98 3.46 3.69 -14.05
C LEU A 98 4.08 4.21 -15.35
N LYS A 99 4.75 3.36 -16.13
CA LYS A 99 5.43 3.72 -17.39
C LYS A 99 4.52 3.58 -18.64
N GLN A 100 3.24 3.30 -18.45
CA GLN A 100 2.21 3.17 -19.50
C GLN A 100 1.48 4.49 -19.71
#